data_AF-A0A946W420-F1
#
_entry.id   AF-A0A946W420-F1
#
_cell.length_a   1.000
_cell.length_b   1.000
_cell.length_c   1.000
_cell.angle_alpha   90.00
_cell.angle_beta   90.00
_cell.angle_gamma   90.00
#
_symmetry.space_group_name_H-M   'P 1'
#
loop_
_entity.id
_entity.type
_entity.pdbx_description
1 polymer ?
#
loop_
_entity_poly.entity_id
_entity_poly.type
_entity_poly.pdbx_seq_one_letter_code
_entity_poly.pdbx_strand_id
1 'polypeptide(L)'
;MKTNSNKIVIAASIVFLLLSLFLSRRLIFLAKQNQEYRIDMAEINNIRYGLLNADEWKYYLAEILTQKINEFQLTPENQEQLQTQIENLLYRLLDEVDKILQNDMGRIKRFVMNAFVDLEKLKENVPELAEALLEEMAKPENKENLNEYVLGKLDSFVAETFNNDEQVKLNLLLGEYERGDRNITSAYLEQLTNQTTNKLRIDALLLIIFLSFIFGINIFFATKNRQSRLLFLLLVAFIFLLNGITIPMIDIEAKISRLTFQLMGENIIFENQVLFFQRKSIIDVVWILISTRKIDMIFVGFLIFTFSVLFPVTKLACSYFTIRFPQKTARLKWVYFFTYKSGKWSMADVFVVALFMAFIGFNGIIGDQLSHLSNTNKYVEILTTNGTNLQVGFYMFLMFCLAGLFLSETIQKSEPDPN
;
A
#
# COMPACT_ATOMS: atom_id res chain seq x y z
N MET A 1 24.72 -23.78 44.89
CA MET A 1 23.86 -23.97 43.69
C MET A 1 23.07 -22.71 43.27
N LYS A 2 22.37 -21.97 44.16
CA LYS A 2 21.51 -20.82 43.77
C LYS A 2 22.23 -19.59 43.16
N THR A 3 23.50 -19.34 43.50
CA THR A 3 24.29 -18.22 42.95
C THR A 3 24.70 -18.43 41.49
N ASN A 4 24.91 -19.68 41.06
CA ASN A 4 25.24 -19.99 39.66
C ASN A 4 24.02 -19.82 38.76
N SER A 5 22.81 -20.14 39.26
CA SER A 5 21.56 -19.96 38.52
C SER A 5 21.32 -18.49 38.12
N ASN A 6 21.59 -17.52 39.01
CA ASN A 6 21.44 -16.09 38.68
C ASN A 6 22.40 -15.61 37.58
N LYS A 7 23.65 -16.08 37.59
CA LYS A 7 24.64 -15.74 36.56
C LYS A 7 24.22 -16.29 35.20
N ILE A 8 23.66 -17.50 35.18
CA ILE A 8 23.15 -18.15 33.96
C ILE A 8 21.97 -17.35 33.38
N VAL A 9 20.99 -16.95 34.21
CA VAL A 9 19.82 -16.16 33.75
C VAL A 9 20.25 -14.82 33.15
N ILE A 10 21.19 -14.11 33.79
CA ILE A 10 21.71 -12.84 33.28
C ILE A 10 22.48 -13.07 31.97
N ALA A 11 23.36 -14.06 31.91
CA ALA A 11 24.12 -14.37 30.69
C ALA A 11 23.19 -14.73 29.52
N ALA A 12 22.19 -15.58 29.75
CA ALA A 12 21.19 -15.92 28.75
C ALA A 12 20.40 -14.67 28.30
N SER A 13 19.96 -13.83 29.23
CA SER A 13 19.24 -12.59 28.91
C SER A 13 20.08 -11.65 28.04
N ILE A 14 21.37 -11.52 28.30
CA ILE A 14 22.29 -10.70 27.49
C ILE A 14 22.42 -11.26 26.08
N VAL A 15 22.64 -12.58 25.94
CA VAL A 15 22.78 -13.23 24.63
C VAL A 15 21.52 -13.05 23.79
N PHE A 16 20.34 -13.34 24.34
CA PHE A 16 19.08 -13.17 23.63
C PHE A 16 18.76 -11.70 23.35
N LEU A 17 19.18 -10.77 24.21
CA LEU A 17 19.02 -9.33 23.97
C LEU A 17 19.87 -8.88 22.77
N LEU A 18 21.13 -9.29 22.69
CA LEU A 18 22.00 -8.98 21.55
C LEU A 18 21.45 -9.55 20.24
N LEU A 19 20.96 -10.79 20.27
CA LEU A 19 20.26 -11.38 19.12
C LEU A 19 19.02 -10.58 18.76
N SER A 20 18.20 -10.18 19.75
CA SER A 20 16.98 -9.39 19.52
C SER A 20 17.29 -8.02 18.90
N LEU A 21 18.39 -7.36 19.30
CA LEU A 21 18.82 -6.10 18.71
C LEU A 21 19.26 -6.27 17.24
N PHE A 22 20.01 -7.35 16.95
CA PHE A 22 20.39 -7.69 15.58
C PHE A 22 19.16 -7.98 14.71
N LEU A 23 18.24 -8.83 15.20
CA LEU A 23 16.99 -9.15 14.50
C LEU A 23 16.13 -7.90 14.31
N SER A 24 16.00 -7.03 15.31
CA SER A 24 15.23 -5.79 15.20
C SER A 24 15.77 -4.87 14.11
N ARG A 25 17.10 -4.67 14.03
CA ARG A 25 17.70 -3.85 12.97
C ARG A 25 17.45 -4.45 11.59
N ARG A 26 17.64 -5.76 11.45
CA ARG A 26 17.37 -6.48 10.20
C ARG A 26 15.89 -6.41 9.82
N LEU A 27 14.99 -6.55 10.78
CA LEU A 27 13.55 -6.48 10.58
C LEU A 27 13.12 -5.10 10.08
N ILE A 28 13.63 -4.01 10.68
CA ILE A 28 13.37 -2.64 10.22
C ILE A 28 13.87 -2.43 8.78
N PHE A 29 15.07 -2.93 8.47
CA PHE A 29 15.62 -2.85 7.11
C PHE A 29 14.75 -3.60 6.09
N LEU A 30 14.39 -4.85 6.37
CA LEU A 30 13.52 -5.65 5.51
C LEU A 30 12.12 -5.04 5.39
N ALA A 31 11.58 -4.45 6.45
CA ALA A 31 10.30 -3.77 6.42
C ALA A 31 10.31 -2.56 5.48
N LYS A 32 11.38 -1.76 5.50
CA LYS A 32 11.55 -0.63 4.60
C LYS A 32 11.69 -1.07 3.14
N GLN A 33 12.54 -2.06 2.88
CA GLN A 33 12.71 -2.64 1.55
C GLN A 33 11.40 -3.23 1.00
N ASN A 34 10.65 -3.95 1.84
CA ASN A 34 9.35 -4.49 1.46
C ASN A 34 8.30 -3.39 1.25
N GLN A 35 8.44 -2.24 1.90
CA GLN A 35 7.58 -1.08 1.67
C GLN A 35 7.86 -0.44 0.32
N GLU A 36 9.13 -0.27 -0.05
CA GLU A 36 9.55 0.25 -1.36
C GLU A 36 9.02 -0.65 -2.50
N TYR A 37 9.31 -1.96 -2.46
CA TYR A 37 8.83 -2.88 -3.51
C TYR A 37 7.31 -2.91 -3.68
N ARG A 38 6.55 -2.80 -2.58
CA ARG A 38 5.09 -2.76 -2.67
C ARG A 38 4.57 -1.44 -3.25
N ILE A 39 5.23 -0.32 -2.95
CA ILE A 39 4.89 0.99 -3.52
C ILE A 39 5.17 0.97 -5.02
N ASP A 40 6.33 0.47 -5.44
CA ASP A 40 6.69 0.38 -6.85
C ASP A 40 5.76 -0.56 -7.60
N MET A 41 5.43 -1.71 -7.02
CA MET A 41 4.48 -2.65 -7.60
C MET A 41 3.09 -2.02 -7.77
N ALA A 42 2.64 -1.24 -6.78
CA ALA A 42 1.38 -0.52 -6.87
C ALA A 42 1.40 0.62 -7.91
N GLU A 43 2.56 1.27 -8.08
CA GLU A 43 2.74 2.31 -9.09
C GLU A 43 2.73 1.71 -10.50
N ILE A 44 3.47 0.63 -10.77
CA ILE A 44 3.47 -0.04 -12.08
C ILE A 44 2.07 -0.52 -12.47
N ASN A 45 1.30 -1.01 -11.50
CA ASN A 45 -0.07 -1.47 -11.70
C ASN A 45 -1.11 -0.36 -11.50
N ASN A 46 -0.70 0.91 -11.44
CA ASN A 46 -1.62 2.02 -11.24
C ASN A 46 -2.60 2.12 -12.42
N ILE A 47 -3.87 2.41 -12.11
CA ILE A 47 -4.94 2.61 -13.08
C ILE A 47 -4.60 3.65 -14.16
N ARG A 48 -3.76 4.65 -13.82
CA ARG A 48 -3.26 5.67 -14.74
C ARG A 48 -2.53 5.11 -15.96
N TYR A 49 -1.77 4.03 -15.76
CA TYR A 49 -1.02 3.39 -16.83
C TYR A 49 -1.81 2.28 -17.53
N GLY A 50 -2.98 1.91 -17.01
CA GLY A 50 -3.88 0.93 -17.61
C GLY A 50 -5.13 1.59 -18.17
N LEU A 51 -6.24 1.48 -17.45
CA LEU A 51 -7.54 1.98 -17.88
C LEU A 51 -7.56 3.47 -18.27
N LEU A 52 -6.76 4.32 -17.61
CA LEU A 52 -6.73 5.75 -17.92
C LEU A 52 -5.63 6.14 -18.93
N ASN A 53 -4.94 5.15 -19.50
CA ASN A 53 -3.90 5.38 -20.49
C ASN A 53 -4.48 5.27 -21.90
N ALA A 54 -4.37 6.34 -22.69
CA ALA A 54 -4.85 6.36 -24.07
C ALA A 54 -4.15 5.33 -24.97
N ASP A 55 -2.86 5.05 -24.71
CA ASP A 55 -2.12 4.07 -25.49
C ASP A 55 -2.63 2.64 -25.29
N GLU A 56 -3.09 2.29 -24.10
CA GLU A 56 -3.71 0.98 -23.85
C GLU A 56 -5.01 0.84 -24.64
N TRP A 57 -5.84 1.88 -24.65
CA TRP A 57 -7.06 1.90 -25.47
C TRP A 57 -6.75 1.82 -26.96
N LYS A 58 -5.73 2.54 -27.45
CA LYS A 58 -5.27 2.47 -28.86
C LYS A 58 -5.06 1.03 -29.31
N TYR A 59 -4.40 0.19 -28.50
CA TYR A 59 -4.18 -1.22 -28.83
C TYR A 59 -5.51 -1.99 -28.97
N TYR A 60 -6.42 -1.86 -28.00
CA TYR A 60 -7.72 -2.52 -28.06
C TYR A 60 -8.57 -2.02 -29.24
N LEU A 61 -8.56 -0.71 -29.51
CA LEU A 61 -9.30 -0.15 -30.63
C LEU A 61 -8.74 -0.65 -31.96
N ALA A 62 -7.42 -0.71 -32.12
CA ALA A 62 -6.80 -1.21 -33.34
C ALA A 62 -7.15 -2.69 -33.61
N GLU A 63 -7.15 -3.51 -32.56
CA GLU A 63 -7.50 -4.93 -32.67
C GLU A 63 -8.96 -5.11 -33.11
N ILE A 64 -9.90 -4.41 -32.45
CA ILE A 64 -11.33 -4.47 -32.77
C ILE A 64 -11.60 -3.94 -34.18
N LEU A 65 -10.99 -2.79 -34.53
CA LEU A 65 -11.12 -2.22 -35.87
C LEU A 65 -10.58 -3.18 -36.92
N THR A 66 -9.40 -3.78 -36.72
CA THR A 66 -8.82 -4.74 -37.66
C THR A 66 -9.73 -5.95 -37.86
N GLN A 67 -10.27 -6.51 -36.78
CA GLN A 67 -11.19 -7.65 -36.87
C GLN A 67 -12.46 -7.30 -37.64
N LYS A 68 -13.10 -6.17 -37.29
CA LYS A 68 -14.35 -5.72 -37.94
C LYS A 68 -14.15 -5.28 -39.38
N ILE A 69 -12.99 -4.69 -39.69
CA ILE A 69 -12.64 -4.28 -41.05
C ILE A 69 -12.40 -5.49 -41.95
N ASN A 70 -11.78 -6.55 -41.44
CA ASN A 70 -11.59 -7.80 -42.17
C ASN A 70 -12.91 -8.53 -42.50
N GLU A 71 -14.00 -8.23 -41.77
CA GLU A 71 -15.34 -8.73 -42.11
C GLU A 71 -15.90 -8.05 -43.38
N PHE A 72 -15.40 -6.87 -43.78
CA PHE A 72 -15.85 -6.19 -44.99
C PHE A 72 -15.21 -6.76 -46.26
N GLN A 73 -16.05 -7.02 -47.26
CA GLN A 73 -15.57 -7.45 -48.59
C GLN A 73 -15.16 -6.22 -49.41
N LEU A 74 -13.86 -6.06 -49.66
CA LEU A 74 -13.33 -5.01 -50.53
C LEU A 74 -13.67 -5.31 -52.01
N THR A 75 -14.56 -4.51 -52.59
CA THR A 75 -14.77 -4.43 -54.05
C THR A 75 -14.48 -3.01 -54.56
N PRO A 76 -13.84 -2.84 -55.73
CA PRO A 76 -13.49 -1.52 -56.29
C PRO A 76 -14.70 -0.59 -56.53
N GLU A 77 -15.89 -1.15 -56.68
CA GLU A 77 -17.14 -0.43 -56.97
C GLU A 77 -17.79 0.21 -55.72
N ASN A 78 -17.33 -0.15 -54.51
CA ASN A 78 -17.95 0.24 -53.24
C ASN A 78 -17.07 1.14 -52.35
N GLN A 79 -16.01 1.77 -52.87
CA GLN A 79 -15.05 2.53 -52.04
C GLN A 79 -15.70 3.64 -51.19
N GLU A 80 -16.57 4.47 -51.77
CA GLU A 80 -17.27 5.54 -51.05
C GLU A 80 -18.24 4.99 -49.98
N GLN A 81 -18.89 3.86 -50.27
CA GLN A 81 -19.75 3.16 -49.32
C GLN A 81 -18.94 2.53 -48.19
N LEU A 82 -17.75 1.99 -48.49
CA LEU A 82 -16.85 1.38 -47.52
C LEU A 82 -16.25 2.44 -46.58
N GLN A 83 -15.88 3.62 -47.10
CA GLN A 83 -15.45 4.76 -46.29
C GLN A 83 -16.53 5.12 -45.27
N THR A 84 -17.76 5.30 -45.75
CA THR A 84 -18.91 5.61 -44.89
C THR A 84 -19.15 4.52 -43.82
N GLN A 85 -18.91 3.25 -44.16
CA GLN A 85 -19.02 2.14 -43.20
C GLN A 85 -17.91 2.17 -42.14
N ILE A 86 -16.67 2.47 -42.52
CA ILE A 86 -15.53 2.61 -41.61
C ILE A 86 -15.72 3.82 -40.69
N GLU A 87 -16.19 4.96 -41.21
CA GLU A 87 -16.54 6.13 -40.39
C GLU A 87 -17.60 5.79 -39.35
N ASN A 88 -18.71 5.17 -39.77
CA ASN A 88 -19.78 4.76 -38.86
C ASN A 88 -19.32 3.70 -37.84
N LEU A 89 -18.34 2.87 -38.18
CA LEU A 89 -17.73 1.92 -37.25
C LEU A 89 -16.91 2.67 -36.20
N LEU A 90 -16.02 3.57 -36.63
CA LEU A 90 -15.19 4.41 -35.77
C LEU A 90 -16.02 5.26 -34.82
N TYR A 91 -17.05 5.96 -35.32
CA TYR A 91 -17.94 6.76 -34.48
C TYR A 91 -18.64 5.92 -33.41
N ARG A 92 -19.21 4.76 -33.78
CA ARG A 92 -19.86 3.85 -32.83
C ARG A 92 -18.89 3.34 -31.76
N LEU A 93 -17.69 2.96 -32.16
CA LEU A 93 -16.66 2.47 -31.26
C LEU A 93 -16.21 3.58 -30.29
N LEU A 94 -15.98 4.80 -30.77
CA LEU A 94 -15.65 5.94 -29.93
C LEU A 94 -16.80 6.35 -29.00
N ASP A 95 -18.06 6.25 -29.45
CA ASP A 95 -19.24 6.50 -28.62
C ASP A 95 -19.41 5.44 -27.53
N GLU A 96 -19.15 4.16 -27.80
CA GLU A 96 -19.18 3.11 -26.78
C GLU A 96 -18.06 3.30 -25.75
N VAL A 97 -16.84 3.66 -26.17
CA VAL A 97 -15.73 4.00 -25.26
C VAL A 97 -16.09 5.22 -24.41
N ASP A 98 -16.58 6.29 -25.02
CA ASP A 98 -16.99 7.51 -24.31
C ASP A 98 -18.12 7.22 -23.30
N LYS A 99 -19.06 6.35 -23.65
CA LYS A 99 -20.12 5.90 -22.73
C LYS A 99 -19.56 5.14 -21.52
N ILE A 100 -18.63 4.21 -21.72
CA ILE A 100 -17.95 3.48 -20.63
C ILE A 100 -17.22 4.46 -19.72
N LEU A 101 -16.48 5.41 -20.30
CA LEU A 101 -15.65 6.35 -19.54
C LEU A 101 -16.47 7.44 -18.83
N GLN A 102 -17.54 7.96 -19.43
CA GLN A 102 -18.36 9.02 -18.83
C GLN A 102 -19.42 8.48 -17.87
N ASN A 103 -20.17 7.44 -18.24
CA ASN A 103 -21.34 6.99 -17.47
C ASN A 103 -20.98 5.95 -16.41
N ASP A 104 -20.13 4.97 -16.74
CA ASP A 104 -19.80 3.89 -15.80
C ASP A 104 -18.71 4.31 -14.80
N MET A 105 -17.78 5.15 -15.23
CA MET A 105 -16.68 5.67 -14.40
C MET A 105 -16.96 7.06 -13.79
N GLY A 106 -18.10 7.68 -14.08
CA GLY A 106 -18.50 9.02 -13.60
C GLY A 106 -18.56 9.20 -12.07
N ARG A 107 -18.55 8.11 -11.28
CA ARG A 107 -18.41 8.14 -9.81
C ARG A 107 -16.96 8.11 -9.33
N ILE A 108 -16.03 7.59 -10.13
CA ILE A 108 -14.57 7.63 -9.92
C ILE A 108 -13.99 8.97 -10.45
N LYS A 109 -14.80 9.78 -11.13
CA LYS A 109 -14.51 11.10 -11.74
C LYS A 109 -13.57 12.02 -10.95
N ARG A 110 -13.57 12.00 -9.61
CA ARG A 110 -12.59 12.77 -8.78
C ARG A 110 -11.13 12.34 -8.93
N PHE A 111 -10.87 11.06 -9.24
CA PHE A 111 -9.52 10.53 -9.46
C PHE A 111 -9.06 10.62 -10.92
N VAL A 112 -9.99 10.91 -11.83
CA VAL A 112 -9.90 10.68 -13.28
C VAL A 112 -9.95 12.00 -14.07
N MET A 113 -10.45 13.10 -13.48
CA MET A 113 -10.80 14.35 -14.19
C MET A 113 -9.68 15.07 -14.98
N ASN A 114 -8.40 14.71 -14.80
CA ASN A 114 -7.27 15.38 -15.46
C ASN A 114 -6.58 14.53 -16.55
N ALA A 115 -6.89 13.24 -16.66
CA ALA A 115 -6.29 12.35 -17.67
C ALA A 115 -7.13 12.21 -18.96
N PHE A 116 -8.37 12.71 -18.94
CA PHE A 116 -9.38 12.43 -19.99
C PHE A 116 -9.72 13.68 -20.78
N VAL A 117 -8.73 14.17 -21.50
CA VAL A 117 -8.88 15.30 -22.41
C VAL A 117 -8.81 14.75 -23.83
N ASP A 118 -9.94 14.89 -24.54
CA ASP A 118 -10.09 14.92 -26.00
C ASP A 118 -10.37 13.64 -26.83
N LEU A 119 -11.25 12.75 -26.37
CA LEU A 119 -11.95 11.82 -27.29
C LEU A 119 -12.76 12.57 -28.37
N GLU A 120 -13.23 13.79 -28.07
CA GLU A 120 -13.93 14.65 -29.02
C GLU A 120 -13.02 15.07 -30.19
N LYS A 121 -11.75 15.42 -29.94
CA LYS A 121 -10.79 15.71 -31.02
C LYS A 121 -10.51 14.47 -31.88
N LEU A 122 -10.48 13.30 -31.26
CA LEU A 122 -10.29 12.04 -31.99
C LEU A 122 -11.53 11.72 -32.86
N LYS A 123 -12.75 12.07 -32.39
CA LYS A 123 -13.98 12.00 -33.20
C LYS A 123 -13.97 12.98 -34.38
N GLU A 124 -13.43 14.19 -34.22
CA GLU A 124 -13.31 15.17 -35.30
C GLU A 124 -12.44 14.67 -36.45
N ASN A 125 -11.40 13.87 -36.15
CA ASN A 125 -10.46 13.32 -37.14
C ASN A 125 -10.90 11.98 -37.75
N VAL A 126 -12.09 11.46 -37.40
CA VAL A 126 -12.60 10.17 -37.92
C VAL A 126 -12.66 10.11 -39.45
N PRO A 127 -13.13 11.15 -40.19
CA PRO A 127 -13.20 11.10 -41.65
C PRO A 127 -11.82 10.91 -42.29
N GLU A 128 -10.81 11.62 -41.79
CA GLU A 128 -9.42 11.53 -42.27
C GLU A 128 -8.80 10.17 -41.93
N LEU A 129 -9.08 9.65 -40.73
CA LEU A 129 -8.71 8.28 -40.33
C LEU A 129 -9.33 7.22 -41.26
N ALA A 130 -10.61 7.35 -41.58
CA ALA A 130 -11.31 6.39 -42.43
C ALA A 130 -10.78 6.40 -43.87
N GLU A 131 -10.52 7.59 -44.44
CA GLU A 131 -9.91 7.74 -45.76
C GLU A 131 -8.51 7.11 -45.80
N ALA A 132 -7.66 7.42 -44.82
CA ALA A 132 -6.30 6.88 -44.74
C ALA A 132 -6.25 5.36 -44.51
N LEU A 133 -7.24 4.80 -43.78
CA LEU A 133 -7.38 3.36 -43.62
C LEU A 133 -7.80 2.69 -44.94
N LEU A 134 -8.75 3.29 -45.66
CA LEU A 134 -9.27 2.74 -46.91
C LEU A 134 -8.23 2.78 -48.04
N GLU A 135 -7.46 3.87 -48.15
CA GLU A 135 -6.40 4.01 -49.13
C GLU A 135 -5.32 2.93 -48.97
N GLU A 136 -4.95 2.62 -47.72
CA GLU A 136 -3.93 1.59 -47.46
C GLU A 136 -4.45 0.16 -47.54
N MET A 137 -5.73 -0.08 -47.23
CA MET A 137 -6.37 -1.36 -47.49
C MET A 137 -6.45 -1.72 -48.98
N ALA A 138 -6.44 -0.71 -49.86
CA ALA A 138 -6.42 -0.92 -51.30
C ALA A 138 -5.06 -1.47 -51.80
N LYS A 139 -4.00 -1.40 -50.98
CA LYS A 139 -2.67 -1.90 -51.34
C LYS A 139 -2.53 -3.39 -51.03
N PRO A 140 -2.10 -4.22 -52.02
CA PRO A 140 -2.06 -5.68 -51.86
C PRO A 140 -0.99 -6.19 -50.87
N GLU A 141 0.05 -5.40 -50.57
CA GLU A 141 1.10 -5.72 -49.59
C GLU A 141 0.62 -5.64 -48.13
N ASN A 142 -0.39 -4.80 -47.83
CA ASN A 142 -0.76 -4.44 -46.46
C ASN A 142 -1.86 -5.32 -45.84
N LYS A 143 -2.40 -6.29 -46.59
CA LYS A 143 -3.45 -7.19 -46.10
C LYS A 143 -2.98 -8.13 -44.97
N GLU A 144 -1.70 -8.50 -44.93
CA GLU A 144 -1.17 -9.41 -43.90
C GLU A 144 -0.83 -8.69 -42.57
N ASN A 145 -0.59 -7.37 -42.60
CA ASN A 145 -0.15 -6.57 -41.44
C ASN A 145 -1.10 -5.40 -41.08
N LEU A 146 -2.39 -5.50 -41.43
CA LEU A 146 -3.38 -4.44 -41.22
C LEU A 146 -3.42 -3.90 -39.79
N ASN A 147 -3.23 -4.75 -38.78
CA ASN A 147 -3.20 -4.35 -37.38
C ASN A 147 -2.06 -3.37 -37.07
N GLU A 148 -0.83 -3.66 -37.54
CA GLU A 148 0.34 -2.81 -37.31
C GLU A 148 0.17 -1.44 -37.97
N TYR A 149 -0.51 -1.39 -39.11
CA TYR A 149 -0.84 -0.15 -39.80
C TYR A 149 -1.93 0.67 -39.07
N VAL A 150 -3.03 0.03 -38.66
CA VAL A 150 -4.09 0.68 -37.86
C VAL A 150 -3.49 1.23 -36.57
N LEU A 151 -2.63 0.46 -35.91
CA LEU A 151 -1.86 0.89 -34.73
C LEU A 151 -1.02 2.13 -35.04
N GLY A 152 -0.20 2.10 -36.10
CA GLY A 152 0.66 3.22 -36.47
C GLY A 152 -0.12 4.50 -36.82
N LYS A 153 -1.29 4.37 -37.45
CA LYS A 153 -2.15 5.53 -37.73
C LYS A 153 -2.80 6.07 -36.47
N LEU A 154 -3.44 5.22 -35.67
CA LEU A 154 -4.00 5.67 -34.38
C LEU A 154 -2.92 6.30 -33.49
N ASP A 155 -1.68 5.79 -33.53
CA ASP A 155 -0.54 6.34 -32.79
C ASP A 155 -0.25 7.79 -33.15
N SER A 156 -0.22 8.12 -34.45
CA SER A 156 -0.03 9.52 -34.90
C SER A 156 -1.10 10.48 -34.38
N PHE A 157 -2.36 10.03 -34.27
CA PHE A 157 -3.46 10.85 -33.74
C PHE A 157 -3.48 10.92 -32.20
N VAL A 158 -3.07 9.84 -31.51
CA VAL A 158 -2.97 9.78 -30.04
C VAL A 158 -1.78 10.61 -29.55
N ALA A 159 -0.61 10.51 -30.19
CA ALA A 159 0.59 11.23 -29.78
C ALA A 159 0.45 12.76 -29.82
N GLU A 160 -0.38 13.31 -30.72
CA GLU A 160 -0.66 14.75 -30.80
C GLU A 160 -1.68 15.23 -29.75
N THR A 161 -2.44 14.31 -29.15
CA THR A 161 -3.61 14.64 -28.32
C THR A 161 -3.38 14.42 -26.82
N PHE A 162 -2.45 13.54 -26.40
CA PHE A 162 -2.26 13.16 -24.99
C PHE A 162 -0.90 13.59 -24.40
N ASN A 163 -0.91 14.18 -23.20
CA ASN A 163 0.30 14.60 -22.47
C ASN A 163 1.09 13.40 -21.91
N ASN A 164 2.33 13.25 -22.37
CA ASN A 164 3.23 12.11 -22.09
C ASN A 164 3.94 12.11 -20.72
N ASP A 165 3.65 13.06 -19.83
CA ASP A 165 4.41 13.25 -18.58
C ASP A 165 4.33 12.05 -17.62
N GLU A 166 3.20 11.33 -17.59
CA GLU A 166 3.05 10.17 -16.71
C GLU A 166 3.85 8.95 -17.21
N GLN A 167 4.03 8.78 -18.52
CA GLN A 167 4.82 7.68 -19.08
C GLN A 167 6.31 7.80 -18.77
N VAL A 168 6.84 9.02 -18.68
CA VAL A 168 8.24 9.25 -18.28
C VAL A 168 8.49 8.66 -16.89
N LYS A 169 7.55 8.85 -15.96
CA LYS A 169 7.66 8.31 -14.60
C LYS A 169 7.64 6.78 -14.59
N LEU A 170 6.76 6.17 -15.38
CA LEU A 170 6.71 4.71 -15.52
C LEU A 170 8.02 4.17 -16.13
N ASN A 171 8.50 4.77 -17.22
CA ASN A 171 9.72 4.34 -17.91
C ASN A 171 10.97 4.46 -17.04
N LEU A 172 11.06 5.51 -16.21
CA LEU A 172 12.13 5.65 -15.22
C LEU A 172 12.09 4.50 -14.19
N LEU A 173 10.90 4.14 -13.71
CA LEU A 173 10.72 3.03 -12.76
C LEU A 173 11.05 1.68 -13.41
N LEU A 174 10.63 1.43 -14.64
CA LEU A 174 10.97 0.22 -15.40
C LEU A 174 12.48 0.12 -15.66
N GLY A 175 13.12 1.26 -15.95
CA GLY A 175 14.57 1.38 -16.13
C GLY A 175 15.37 1.07 -14.87
N GLU A 176 14.88 1.44 -13.69
CA GLU A 176 15.53 1.13 -12.40
C GLU A 176 15.66 -0.38 -12.15
N TYR A 177 14.69 -1.16 -12.62
CA TYR A 177 14.69 -2.61 -12.50
C TYR A 177 15.34 -3.34 -13.69
N GLU A 178 15.85 -2.60 -14.68
CA GLU A 178 16.46 -3.13 -15.92
C GLU A 178 15.57 -4.10 -16.70
N ARG A 179 14.25 -3.97 -16.55
CA ARG A 179 13.26 -4.81 -17.22
C ARG A 179 12.28 -3.90 -17.93
N GLY A 180 12.52 -3.66 -19.22
CA GLY A 180 11.76 -2.68 -20.01
C GLY A 180 10.27 -2.98 -20.21
N ASP A 181 9.76 -4.11 -19.71
CA ASP A 181 8.36 -4.53 -19.83
C ASP A 181 7.65 -4.44 -18.47
N ARG A 182 6.47 -3.82 -18.48
CA ARG A 182 5.57 -3.65 -17.32
C ARG A 182 5.21 -4.98 -16.66
N ASN A 183 4.81 -5.98 -17.44
CA ASN A 183 4.38 -7.29 -16.95
C ASN A 183 5.55 -8.06 -16.34
N ILE A 184 6.72 -8.02 -17.00
CA ILE A 184 7.93 -8.68 -16.50
C ILE A 184 8.40 -8.04 -15.18
N THR A 185 8.37 -6.70 -15.10
CA THR A 185 8.75 -5.98 -13.87
C THR A 185 7.75 -6.21 -12.75
N SER A 186 6.45 -6.20 -13.06
CA SER A 186 5.39 -6.50 -12.10
C SER A 186 5.55 -7.90 -11.49
N ALA A 187 5.79 -8.93 -12.31
CA ALA A 187 6.03 -10.29 -11.85
C ALA A 187 7.32 -10.42 -11.01
N TYR A 188 8.38 -9.69 -11.38
CA TYR A 188 9.62 -9.66 -10.62
C TYR A 188 9.45 -9.00 -9.25
N LEU A 189 8.77 -7.85 -9.19
CA LEU A 189 8.43 -7.16 -7.94
C LEU A 189 7.52 -7.99 -7.05
N GLU A 190 6.58 -8.74 -7.63
CA GLU A 190 5.76 -9.69 -6.88
C GLU A 190 6.62 -10.76 -6.21
N GLN A 191 7.58 -11.33 -6.94
CA GLN A 191 8.52 -12.31 -6.39
C GLN A 191 9.37 -11.71 -5.25
N LEU A 192 9.94 -10.51 -5.44
CA LEU A 192 10.71 -9.80 -4.41
C LEU A 192 9.87 -9.48 -3.17
N THR A 193 8.62 -9.06 -3.38
CA THR A 193 7.66 -8.75 -2.33
C THR A 193 7.34 -10.00 -1.51
N ASN A 194 7.04 -11.13 -2.17
CA ASN A 194 6.71 -12.39 -1.51
C ASN A 194 7.90 -12.93 -0.70
N GLN A 195 9.11 -12.89 -1.28
CA GLN A 195 10.33 -13.31 -0.56
C GLN A 195 10.61 -12.45 0.67
N THR A 196 10.50 -11.12 0.53
CA THR A 196 10.80 -10.19 1.62
C THR A 196 9.73 -10.26 2.71
N THR A 197 8.45 -10.42 2.33
CA THR A 197 7.33 -10.63 3.28
C THR A 197 7.54 -11.88 4.13
N ASN A 198 7.96 -12.99 3.52
CA ASN A 198 8.22 -14.23 4.25
C ASN A 198 9.39 -14.07 5.23
N LYS A 199 10.50 -13.45 4.80
CA LYS A 199 11.64 -13.14 5.69
C LYS A 199 11.22 -12.24 6.86
N LEU A 200 10.43 -11.20 6.57
CA LEU A 200 9.92 -10.25 7.57
C LEU A 200 9.05 -10.97 8.62
N ARG A 201 8.12 -11.83 8.19
CA ARG A 201 7.27 -12.63 9.10
C ARG A 201 8.10 -13.54 10.00
N ILE A 202 9.08 -14.24 9.45
CA ILE A 202 9.98 -15.12 10.21
C ILE A 202 10.79 -14.33 11.23
N ASP A 203 11.45 -13.24 10.80
CA ASP A 203 12.27 -12.40 11.67
C ASP A 203 11.42 -11.75 12.79
N ALA A 204 10.19 -11.36 12.48
CA ALA A 204 9.23 -10.85 13.46
C ALA A 204 8.83 -11.90 14.50
N LEU A 205 8.51 -13.13 14.08
CA LEU A 205 8.18 -14.22 14.98
C LEU A 205 9.35 -14.59 15.89
N LEU A 206 10.56 -14.71 15.32
CA LEU A 206 11.77 -14.98 16.10
C LEU A 206 12.05 -13.88 17.13
N LEU A 207 11.87 -12.61 16.74
CA LEU A 207 12.01 -11.47 17.66
C LEU A 207 11.02 -11.56 18.81
N ILE A 208 9.73 -11.82 18.52
CA ILE A 208 8.69 -11.99 19.55
C ILE A 208 9.06 -13.15 20.49
N ILE A 209 9.51 -14.29 19.97
CA ILE A 209 9.91 -15.46 20.77
C ILE A 209 11.08 -15.12 21.68
N PHE A 210 12.14 -14.49 21.17
CA PHE A 210 13.31 -14.14 21.97
C PHE A 210 12.98 -13.12 23.05
N LEU A 211 12.20 -12.08 22.73
CA LEU A 211 11.76 -11.10 23.70
C LEU A 211 10.84 -11.71 24.77
N SER A 212 9.92 -12.59 24.38
CA SER A 212 9.04 -13.32 25.31
C SER A 212 9.83 -14.28 26.19
N PHE A 213 10.89 -14.89 25.67
CA PHE A 213 11.79 -15.74 26.44
C PHE A 213 12.57 -14.93 27.49
N ILE A 214 13.16 -13.79 27.11
CA ILE A 214 13.81 -12.87 28.06
C ILE A 214 12.82 -12.41 29.13
N PHE A 215 11.59 -12.10 28.71
CA PHE A 215 10.52 -11.67 29.61
C PHE A 215 10.16 -12.76 30.62
N GLY A 216 9.90 -13.98 30.14
CA GLY A 216 9.55 -15.13 30.97
C GLY A 216 10.66 -15.54 31.93
N ILE A 217 11.90 -15.67 31.46
CA ILE A 217 13.02 -16.10 32.32
C ILE A 217 13.26 -15.11 33.46
N ASN A 218 13.10 -13.80 33.20
CA ASN A 218 13.28 -12.77 34.22
C ASN A 218 12.12 -12.71 35.22
N ILE A 219 10.90 -13.10 34.85
CA ILE A 219 9.76 -13.20 35.77
C ILE A 219 9.82 -14.48 36.61
N PHE A 220 9.98 -15.65 35.98
CA PHE A 220 9.89 -16.95 36.67
C PHE A 220 11.15 -17.29 37.47
N PHE A 221 12.33 -17.04 36.92
CA PHE A 221 13.61 -17.35 37.57
C PHE A 221 14.17 -16.11 38.27
N ALA A 222 13.36 -15.58 39.20
CA ALA A 222 13.63 -14.34 39.91
C ALA A 222 15.08 -14.25 40.41
N THR A 223 15.87 -13.40 39.75
CA THR A 223 17.24 -13.15 40.19
C THR A 223 17.22 -12.33 41.48
N LYS A 224 18.20 -12.57 42.38
CA LYS A 224 18.35 -11.78 43.61
C LYS A 224 18.61 -10.30 43.31
N ASN A 225 19.12 -10.00 42.10
CA ASN A 225 19.39 -8.65 41.63
C ASN A 225 18.15 -8.03 40.94
N ARG A 226 17.29 -7.41 41.76
CA ARG A 226 16.06 -6.73 41.33
C ARG A 226 16.30 -5.72 40.21
N GLN A 227 17.38 -4.94 40.28
CA GLN A 227 17.65 -3.88 39.30
C GLN A 227 17.88 -4.46 37.91
N SER A 228 18.74 -5.49 37.79
CA SER A 228 19.01 -6.14 36.50
C SER A 228 17.75 -6.74 35.87
N ARG A 229 16.91 -7.41 36.68
CA ARG A 229 15.63 -7.96 36.20
C ARG A 229 14.73 -6.90 35.58
N LEU A 230 14.50 -5.80 36.30
CA LEU A 230 13.63 -4.72 35.83
C LEU A 230 14.22 -4.01 34.60
N LEU A 231 15.54 -3.89 34.52
CA LEU A 231 16.21 -3.35 33.32
C LEU A 231 16.00 -4.23 32.09
N PHE A 232 16.07 -5.56 32.21
CA PHE A 232 15.79 -6.44 31.06
C PHE A 232 14.33 -6.33 30.59
N LEU A 233 13.36 -6.29 31.51
CA LEU A 233 11.96 -6.10 31.16
C LEU A 233 11.71 -4.73 30.48
N LEU A 234 12.39 -3.69 30.95
CA LEU A 234 12.36 -2.37 30.32
C LEU A 234 12.94 -2.37 28.92
N LEU A 235 14.09 -3.03 28.72
CA LEU A 235 14.72 -3.15 27.40
C LEU A 235 13.86 -3.95 26.42
N VAL A 236 13.20 -5.01 26.88
CA VAL A 236 12.21 -5.76 26.08
C VAL A 236 11.06 -4.84 25.63
N ALA A 237 10.48 -4.08 26.55
CA ALA A 237 9.41 -3.12 26.22
C ALA A 237 9.90 -2.04 25.26
N PHE A 238 11.13 -1.54 25.43
CA PHE A 238 11.73 -0.57 24.52
C PHE A 238 11.91 -1.12 23.10
N ILE A 239 12.39 -2.36 22.94
CA ILE A 239 12.54 -2.99 21.62
C ILE A 239 11.17 -3.17 20.96
N PHE A 240 10.15 -3.63 21.68
CA PHE A 240 8.79 -3.72 21.11
C PHE A 240 8.25 -2.35 20.67
N LEU A 241 8.45 -1.30 21.48
CA LEU A 241 8.02 0.05 21.12
C LEU A 241 8.72 0.52 19.85
N LEU A 242 10.05 0.41 19.80
CA LEU A 242 10.86 0.86 18.65
C LEU A 242 10.40 0.20 17.34
N ASN A 243 10.20 -1.12 17.36
CA ASN A 243 9.71 -1.84 16.18
C ASN A 243 8.25 -1.49 15.87
N GLY A 244 7.40 -1.35 16.89
CA GLY A 244 5.98 -1.04 16.72
C GLY A 244 5.68 0.33 16.10
N ILE A 245 6.51 1.33 16.38
CA ILE A 245 6.33 2.69 15.81
C ILE A 245 7.01 2.86 14.43
N THR A 246 8.07 2.09 14.15
CA THR A 246 8.91 2.25 12.96
C THR A 246 8.50 1.34 11.81
N ILE A 247 8.09 0.11 12.10
CA ILE A 247 7.65 -0.84 11.08
C ILE A 247 6.24 -0.44 10.60
N PRO A 248 5.91 -0.62 9.30
CA PRO A 248 4.56 -0.36 8.82
C PRO A 248 3.50 -1.07 9.66
N MET A 249 2.45 -0.33 9.98
CA MET A 249 1.38 -0.77 10.87
C MET A 249 0.14 -1.21 10.09
N ILE A 250 -0.13 -0.53 8.99
CA ILE A 250 -1.27 -0.77 8.11
C ILE A 250 -0.82 -0.69 6.66
N ASP A 251 -1.35 -1.63 5.87
CA ASP A 251 -1.33 -1.56 4.42
C ASP A 251 -2.76 -1.27 3.98
N ILE A 252 -2.92 -0.26 3.14
CA ILE A 252 -4.18 0.20 2.58
C ILE A 252 -4.07 0.01 1.08
N GLU A 253 -4.92 -0.85 0.51
CA GLU A 253 -4.89 -1.18 -0.91
C GLU A 253 -6.31 -1.23 -1.46
N ALA A 254 -6.57 -0.37 -2.45
CA ALA A 254 -7.78 -0.37 -3.25
C ALA A 254 -7.39 -0.70 -4.69
N LYS A 255 -7.84 -1.87 -5.16
CA LYS A 255 -7.61 -2.31 -6.54
C LYS A 255 -8.85 -2.94 -7.15
N ILE A 256 -8.96 -2.78 -8.46
CA ILE A 256 -9.85 -3.56 -9.31
C ILE A 256 -9.00 -4.72 -9.85
N SER A 257 -9.26 -5.93 -9.36
CA SER A 257 -8.52 -7.13 -9.72
C SER A 257 -8.76 -7.50 -11.19
N ARG A 258 -10.01 -7.37 -11.65
CA ARG A 258 -10.39 -7.60 -13.04
C ARG A 258 -11.56 -6.71 -13.42
N LEU A 259 -11.47 -6.12 -14.60
CA LEU A 259 -12.50 -5.28 -15.20
C LEU A 259 -12.70 -5.75 -16.64
N THR A 260 -13.88 -6.26 -16.95
CA THR A 260 -14.22 -6.72 -18.30
C THR A 260 -15.28 -5.80 -18.89
N PHE A 261 -15.02 -5.28 -20.08
CA PHE A 261 -15.99 -4.54 -20.88
C PHE A 261 -16.32 -5.33 -22.15
N GLN A 262 -17.57 -5.23 -22.61
CA GLN A 262 -17.93 -5.68 -23.95
C GLN A 262 -17.99 -4.47 -24.88
N LEU A 263 -17.09 -4.40 -25.88
CA LEU A 263 -17.03 -3.35 -26.89
C LEU A 263 -17.28 -3.98 -28.27
N MET A 264 -18.34 -3.57 -28.96
CA MET A 264 -18.75 -4.14 -30.25
C MET A 264 -18.81 -5.69 -30.31
N GLY A 265 -19.10 -6.34 -29.18
CA GLY A 265 -19.15 -7.79 -29.04
C GLY A 265 -17.86 -8.46 -28.55
N GLU A 266 -16.72 -7.75 -28.60
CA GLU A 266 -15.43 -8.21 -28.11
C GLU A 266 -15.23 -7.87 -26.62
N ASN A 267 -14.48 -8.71 -25.90
CA ASN A 267 -14.22 -8.51 -24.48
C ASN A 267 -12.87 -7.83 -24.24
N ILE A 268 -12.89 -6.60 -23.73
CA ILE A 268 -11.70 -5.88 -23.27
C ILE A 268 -11.51 -6.17 -21.78
N ILE A 269 -10.31 -6.62 -21.40
CA ILE A 269 -10.02 -7.02 -20.03
C ILE A 269 -8.86 -6.17 -19.49
N PHE A 270 -9.12 -5.41 -18.43
CA PHE A 270 -8.09 -4.74 -17.63
C PHE A 270 -7.91 -5.49 -16.31
N GLU A 271 -6.69 -5.96 -16.05
CA GLU A 271 -6.35 -6.68 -14.81
C GLU A 271 -5.48 -5.82 -13.90
N ASN A 272 -5.54 -6.09 -12.58
CA ASN A 272 -4.68 -5.48 -11.57
C ASN A 272 -4.62 -3.94 -11.59
N GLN A 273 -5.76 -3.27 -11.72
CA GLN A 273 -5.81 -1.82 -11.74
C GLN A 273 -5.81 -1.27 -10.30
N VAL A 274 -4.67 -0.76 -9.85
CA VAL A 274 -4.49 -0.18 -8.51
C VAL A 274 -4.96 1.27 -8.51
N LEU A 275 -5.94 1.60 -7.66
CA LEU A 275 -6.44 2.97 -7.50
C LEU A 275 -5.68 3.72 -6.42
N PHE A 276 -5.41 3.03 -5.32
CA PHE A 276 -4.77 3.63 -4.16
C PHE A 276 -4.00 2.58 -3.38
N PHE A 277 -2.74 2.89 -3.09
CA PHE A 277 -1.90 2.07 -2.22
C PHE A 277 -1.12 2.93 -1.26
N GLN A 278 -1.21 2.61 0.03
CA GLN A 278 -0.37 3.19 1.07
C GLN A 278 0.02 2.15 2.11
N ARG A 279 1.31 2.10 2.39
CA ARG A 279 1.89 1.31 3.48
C ARG A 279 2.68 2.24 4.37
N LYS A 280 2.28 2.39 5.63
CA LYS A 280 2.83 3.42 6.52
C LYS A 280 2.99 2.95 7.97
N SER A 281 4.07 3.40 8.60
CA SER A 281 4.28 3.32 10.05
C SER A 281 3.62 4.49 10.78
N ILE A 282 3.59 4.45 12.12
CA ILE A 282 3.08 5.57 12.93
C ILE A 282 3.92 6.83 12.68
N ILE A 283 5.24 6.67 12.60
CA ILE A 283 6.17 7.77 12.36
C ILE A 283 5.92 8.37 10.97
N ASP A 284 5.71 7.53 9.94
CA ASP A 284 5.42 8.02 8.59
C ASP A 284 4.13 8.84 8.55
N VAL A 285 3.07 8.36 9.21
CA VAL A 285 1.78 9.05 9.26
C VAL A 285 1.91 10.40 9.95
N VAL A 286 2.59 10.45 11.10
CA VAL A 286 2.88 11.70 11.82
C VAL A 286 3.63 12.67 10.93
N TRP A 287 4.68 12.20 10.25
CA TRP A 287 5.49 13.02 9.37
C TRP A 287 4.69 13.60 8.19
N ILE A 288 3.87 12.78 7.54
CA ILE A 288 3.02 13.18 6.43
C ILE A 288 2.00 14.24 6.88
N LEU A 289 1.33 14.02 8.01
CA LEU A 289 0.30 14.94 8.52
C LEU A 289 0.87 16.31 8.88
N ILE A 290 2.03 16.35 9.54
CA ILE A 290 2.70 17.61 9.90
C ILE A 290 3.23 18.32 8.65
N SER A 291 3.74 17.56 7.67
CA SER A 291 4.31 18.12 6.43
C SER A 291 3.25 18.70 5.48
N THR A 292 1.98 18.34 5.64
CA THR A 292 0.89 18.78 4.75
C THR A 292 0.55 20.28 4.91
N ARG A 293 1.15 20.98 5.89
CA ARG A 293 1.02 22.43 6.16
C ARG A 293 -0.41 22.96 6.41
N LYS A 294 -1.41 22.07 6.54
CA LYS A 294 -2.77 22.41 6.98
C LYS A 294 -2.86 22.33 8.50
N ILE A 295 -3.39 23.38 9.13
CA ILE A 295 -3.45 23.50 10.61
C ILE A 295 -4.17 22.29 11.24
N ASP A 296 -5.30 21.86 10.66
CA ASP A 296 -6.07 20.71 11.17
C ASP A 296 -5.24 19.41 11.14
N MET A 297 -4.52 19.18 10.04
CA MET A 297 -3.69 17.98 9.89
C MET A 297 -2.47 18.01 10.81
N ILE A 298 -1.86 19.18 11.00
CA ILE A 298 -0.76 19.36 11.95
C ILE A 298 -1.24 19.05 13.37
N PHE A 299 -2.43 19.55 13.76
CA PHE A 299 -3.01 19.27 15.07
C PHE A 299 -3.24 17.78 15.29
N VAL A 300 -3.84 17.08 14.32
CA VAL A 300 -4.05 15.63 14.37
C VAL A 300 -2.72 14.88 14.44
N GLY A 301 -1.74 15.25 13.61
CA GLY A 301 -0.40 14.65 13.62
C GLY A 301 0.31 14.83 14.96
N PHE A 302 0.22 16.01 15.57
CA PHE A 302 0.75 16.29 16.91
C PHE A 302 0.06 15.44 17.99
N LEU A 303 -1.25 15.25 17.89
CA LEU A 303 -2.02 14.42 18.82
C LEU A 303 -1.56 12.95 18.75
N ILE A 304 -1.46 12.39 17.54
CA ILE A 304 -0.98 11.02 17.30
C ILE A 304 0.46 10.87 17.80
N PHE A 305 1.34 11.83 17.50
CA PHE A 305 2.72 11.80 18.00
C PHE A 305 2.78 11.80 19.53
N THR A 306 2.00 12.67 20.17
CA THR A 306 1.98 12.81 21.62
C THR A 306 1.52 11.53 22.30
N PHE A 307 0.40 10.96 21.83
CA PHE A 307 -0.10 9.72 22.41
C PHE A 307 0.74 8.52 21.99
N SER A 308 0.94 8.27 20.69
CA SER A 308 1.55 7.03 20.19
C SER A 308 3.07 6.92 20.33
N VAL A 309 3.78 8.05 20.54
CA VAL A 309 5.25 8.06 20.63
C VAL A 309 5.72 8.72 21.92
N LEU A 310 5.39 10.00 22.13
CA LEU A 310 5.95 10.79 23.24
C LEU A 310 5.56 10.21 24.61
N PHE A 311 4.31 9.81 24.78
CA PHE A 311 3.81 9.26 26.04
C PHE A 311 4.45 7.89 26.38
N PRO A 312 4.48 6.89 25.47
CA PRO A 312 5.24 5.64 25.63
C PRO A 312 6.72 5.84 25.96
N VAL A 313 7.41 6.71 25.22
CA VAL A 313 8.84 6.98 25.43
C VAL A 313 9.08 7.61 26.80
N THR A 314 8.25 8.59 27.18
CA THR A 314 8.31 9.23 28.50
C THR A 314 8.05 8.21 29.61
N LYS A 315 7.07 7.31 29.44
CA LYS A 315 6.79 6.23 30.39
C LYS A 315 8.00 5.31 30.59
N LEU A 316 8.69 4.91 29.52
CA LEU A 316 9.88 4.07 29.60
C LEU A 316 11.05 4.82 30.26
N ALA A 317 11.26 6.10 29.93
CA ALA A 317 12.28 6.94 30.53
C ALA A 317 12.05 7.10 32.05
N CYS A 318 10.82 7.43 32.46
CA CYS A 318 10.42 7.49 33.86
C CYS A 318 10.66 6.15 34.59
N SER A 319 10.28 5.03 33.96
CA SER A 319 10.51 3.70 34.53
C SER A 319 12.01 3.40 34.72
N TYR A 320 12.86 3.81 33.77
CA TYR A 320 14.32 3.68 33.90
C TYR A 320 14.87 4.45 35.11
N PHE A 321 14.45 5.71 35.27
CA PHE A 321 14.87 6.54 36.41
C PHE A 321 14.41 5.97 37.76
N THR A 322 13.18 5.43 37.83
CA THR A 322 12.66 4.77 39.03
C THR A 322 13.47 3.52 39.39
N ILE A 323 13.88 2.71 38.40
CA ILE A 323 14.70 1.51 38.61
C ILE A 323 16.10 1.88 39.11
N ARG A 324 16.71 2.95 38.57
CA ARG A 324 18.09 3.33 38.88
C ARG A 324 18.24 4.17 40.16
N PHE A 325 17.24 4.98 40.50
CA PHE A 325 17.25 5.94 41.61
C PHE A 325 15.94 5.95 42.41
N PRO A 326 15.53 4.85 43.06
CA PRO A 326 14.21 4.72 43.68
C PRO A 326 13.88 5.81 44.71
N GLN A 327 14.86 6.21 45.54
CA GLN A 327 14.65 7.17 46.63
C GLN A 327 14.43 8.63 46.17
N LYS A 328 15.02 9.04 45.05
CA LYS A 328 14.88 10.40 44.51
C LYS A 328 13.61 10.55 43.68
N THR A 329 13.26 9.47 42.98
CA THR A 329 12.18 9.47 41.99
C THR A 329 10.80 9.34 42.62
N ALA A 330 10.68 8.66 43.77
CA ALA A 330 9.43 8.56 44.54
C ALA A 330 8.85 9.92 44.98
N ARG A 331 9.68 10.97 45.05
CA ARG A 331 9.26 12.33 45.44
C ARG A 331 8.65 13.16 44.30
N LEU A 332 8.91 12.78 43.05
CA LEU A 332 8.45 13.53 41.87
C LEU A 332 7.08 13.00 41.41
N LYS A 333 6.02 13.76 41.68
CA LYS A 333 4.62 13.40 41.35
C LYS A 333 4.43 12.99 39.87
N TRP A 334 5.13 13.66 38.95
CA TRP A 334 5.08 13.35 37.52
C TRP A 334 5.69 11.99 37.20
N VAL A 335 6.86 11.66 37.75
CA VAL A 335 7.52 10.37 37.48
C VAL A 335 6.71 9.23 38.10
N TYR A 336 6.19 9.43 39.32
CA TYR A 336 5.28 8.48 39.96
C TYR A 336 4.02 8.24 39.11
N PHE A 337 3.41 9.29 38.58
CA PHE A 337 2.24 9.16 37.70
C PHE A 337 2.56 8.34 36.44
N PHE A 338 3.64 8.69 35.73
CA PHE A 338 4.03 8.01 34.49
C PHE A 338 4.48 6.56 34.71
N THR A 339 5.11 6.24 35.83
CA THR A 339 5.54 4.86 36.13
C THR A 339 4.39 3.99 36.62
N TYR A 340 3.50 4.49 37.49
CA TYR A 340 2.53 3.64 38.21
C TYR A 340 1.06 3.84 37.82
N LYS A 341 0.67 5.04 37.42
CA LYS A 341 -0.75 5.37 37.12
C LYS A 341 -1.06 5.43 35.63
N SER A 342 -0.06 5.69 34.79
CA SER A 342 -0.23 5.77 33.33
C SER A 342 -0.76 4.48 32.71
N GLY A 343 -0.44 3.31 33.29
CA GLY A 343 -0.92 2.01 32.81
C GLY A 343 -2.43 1.80 32.94
N LYS A 344 -3.10 2.56 33.82
CA LYS A 344 -4.57 2.51 33.95
C LYS A 344 -5.29 3.18 32.78
N TRP A 345 -4.60 4.04 32.05
CA TRP A 345 -5.09 4.64 30.81
C TRP A 345 -4.62 3.72 29.70
N SER A 346 -5.49 2.79 29.27
CA SER A 346 -5.14 1.82 28.24
C SER A 346 -4.99 2.50 26.89
N MET A 347 -3.77 2.96 26.63
CA MET A 347 -3.38 3.54 25.37
C MET A 347 -3.49 2.51 24.23
N ALA A 348 -3.35 1.23 24.57
CA ALA A 348 -3.60 0.12 23.66
C ALA A 348 -5.06 0.13 23.19
N ASP A 349 -6.01 0.22 24.12
CA ASP A 349 -7.44 0.12 23.79
C ASP A 349 -7.88 1.28 22.89
N VAL A 350 -7.49 2.52 23.22
CA VAL A 350 -7.83 3.69 22.41
C VAL A 350 -7.20 3.62 21.02
N PHE A 351 -5.93 3.24 20.95
CA PHE A 351 -5.19 3.21 19.68
C PHE A 351 -5.65 2.08 18.77
N VAL A 352 -5.87 0.88 19.32
CA VAL A 352 -6.37 -0.29 18.60
C VAL A 352 -7.78 -0.02 18.07
N VAL A 353 -8.68 0.56 18.89
CA VAL A 353 -10.04 0.93 18.46
C VAL A 353 -10.00 1.99 17.34
N ALA A 354 -9.17 3.02 17.47
CA ALA A 354 -9.02 4.04 16.43
C ALA A 354 -8.55 3.45 15.10
N LEU A 355 -7.57 2.54 15.14
CA LEU A 355 -7.07 1.87 13.95
C LEU A 355 -8.12 0.92 13.34
N PHE A 356 -8.88 0.19 14.16
CA PHE A 356 -9.99 -0.65 13.69
C PHE A 356 -11.09 0.20 13.04
N MET A 357 -11.46 1.34 13.62
CA MET A 357 -12.46 2.24 13.02
C MET A 357 -11.96 2.85 11.71
N ALA A 358 -10.67 3.21 11.63
CA ALA A 358 -10.08 3.66 10.37
C ALA A 358 -10.05 2.54 9.31
N PHE A 359 -9.69 1.32 9.72
CA PHE A 359 -9.65 0.14 8.86
C PHE A 359 -11.05 -0.23 8.33
N ILE A 360 -12.04 -0.34 9.22
CA ILE A 360 -13.44 -0.65 8.88
C ILE A 360 -14.04 0.49 8.06
N GLY A 361 -13.78 1.74 8.44
CA GLY A 361 -14.25 2.92 7.72
C GLY A 361 -13.72 2.98 6.28
N PHE A 362 -12.42 2.73 6.08
CA PHE A 362 -11.83 2.72 4.75
C PHE A 362 -12.32 1.53 3.90
N ASN A 363 -12.32 0.32 4.46
CA ASN A 363 -12.83 -0.87 3.77
C ASN A 363 -14.33 -0.74 3.43
N GLY A 364 -15.11 -0.14 4.33
CA GLY A 364 -16.54 0.11 4.13
C GLY A 364 -16.80 1.12 3.04
N ILE A 365 -16.15 2.30 3.09
CA ILE A 365 -16.35 3.38 2.10
C ILE A 365 -15.92 2.92 0.71
N ILE A 366 -14.75 2.29 0.58
CA ILE A 366 -14.23 1.85 -0.72
C ILE A 366 -15.01 0.65 -1.25
N GLY A 367 -15.30 -0.33 -0.38
CA GLY A 367 -16.08 -1.52 -0.77
C GLY A 367 -17.48 -1.16 -1.24
N ASP A 368 -18.17 -0.27 -0.53
CA ASP A 368 -19.52 0.19 -0.90
C ASP A 368 -19.51 0.92 -2.25
N GLN A 369 -18.59 1.89 -2.44
CA GLN A 369 -18.46 2.61 -3.71
C GLN A 369 -18.12 1.69 -4.89
N LEU A 370 -17.24 0.70 -4.69
CA LEU A 370 -16.87 -0.27 -5.72
C LEU A 370 -17.99 -1.29 -5.99
N SER A 371 -18.71 -1.75 -4.97
CA SER A 371 -19.84 -2.68 -5.13
C SER A 371 -21.01 -2.03 -5.90
N HIS A 372 -21.22 -0.73 -5.70
CA HIS A 372 -22.20 0.02 -6.46
C HIS A 372 -21.84 0.13 -7.95
N LEU A 373 -20.55 0.13 -8.30
CA LEU A 373 -20.12 0.07 -9.71
C LEU A 373 -20.43 -1.30 -10.34
N SER A 374 -20.16 -2.39 -9.61
CA SER A 374 -20.45 -3.75 -10.10
C SER A 374 -21.94 -4.02 -10.35
N ASN A 375 -22.84 -3.40 -9.57
CA ASN A 375 -24.27 -3.69 -9.65
C ASN A 375 -25.05 -2.80 -10.63
N THR A 376 -24.41 -1.77 -11.22
CA THR A 376 -25.12 -0.79 -12.05
C THR A 376 -25.15 -1.17 -13.54
N ASN A 377 -24.28 -2.07 -14.03
CA ASN A 377 -24.22 -2.37 -15.45
C ASN A 377 -24.07 -3.88 -15.76
N LYS A 378 -24.93 -4.43 -16.62
CA LYS A 378 -24.91 -5.86 -17.02
C LYS A 378 -23.75 -6.23 -17.94
N TYR A 379 -23.07 -5.23 -18.50
CA TYR A 379 -22.00 -5.38 -19.48
C TYR A 379 -20.59 -5.17 -18.90
N VAL A 380 -20.49 -4.94 -17.59
CA VAL A 380 -19.21 -4.72 -16.90
C VAL A 380 -19.09 -5.68 -15.73
N GLU A 381 -18.15 -6.62 -15.81
CA GLU A 381 -17.80 -7.48 -14.68
C GLU A 381 -16.63 -6.86 -13.92
N ILE A 382 -16.85 -6.48 -12.65
CA ILE A 382 -15.83 -5.88 -11.79
C ILE A 382 -15.55 -6.80 -10.60
N LEU A 383 -14.34 -7.34 -10.54
CA LEU A 383 -13.83 -8.04 -9.36
C LEU A 383 -12.96 -7.08 -8.55
N THR A 384 -13.45 -6.63 -7.41
CA THR A 384 -12.72 -5.70 -6.54
C THR A 384 -12.20 -6.38 -5.30
N THR A 385 -10.97 -6.10 -4.91
CA THR A 385 -10.39 -6.63 -3.68
C THR A 385 -9.90 -5.47 -2.81
N ASN A 386 -10.53 -5.30 -1.65
CA ASN A 386 -10.02 -4.40 -0.61
C ASN A 386 -8.96 -5.15 0.19
N GLY A 387 -7.70 -4.78 -0.03
CA GLY A 387 -6.53 -5.47 0.52
C GLY A 387 -6.02 -4.88 1.83
N THR A 388 -6.83 -4.09 2.55
CA THR A 388 -6.38 -3.45 3.78
C THR A 388 -6.00 -4.54 4.79
N ASN A 389 -4.76 -4.52 5.29
CA ASN A 389 -4.23 -5.56 6.17
C ASN A 389 -3.41 -4.96 7.31
N LEU A 390 -3.57 -5.52 8.51
CA LEU A 390 -2.73 -5.21 9.66
C LEU A 390 -1.34 -5.81 9.49
N GLN A 391 -0.32 -5.03 9.77
CA GLN A 391 1.07 -5.40 9.57
C GLN A 391 1.78 -5.69 10.89
N VAL A 392 3.03 -6.15 10.81
CA VAL A 392 3.87 -6.51 11.97
C VAL A 392 4.01 -5.35 12.97
N GLY A 393 4.06 -4.09 12.51
CA GLY A 393 4.15 -2.93 13.40
C GLY A 393 3.00 -2.87 14.41
N PHE A 394 1.77 -3.19 13.99
CA PHE A 394 0.60 -3.26 14.88
C PHE A 394 0.82 -4.25 16.03
N TYR A 395 1.23 -5.48 15.70
CA TYR A 395 1.41 -6.53 16.70
C TYR A 395 2.58 -6.24 17.64
N MET A 396 3.67 -5.64 17.15
CA MET A 396 4.80 -5.22 17.98
C MET A 396 4.39 -4.11 18.96
N PHE A 397 3.58 -3.15 18.51
CA PHE A 397 3.04 -2.10 19.37
C PHE A 397 2.07 -2.63 20.43
N LEU A 398 1.22 -3.59 20.08
CA LEU A 398 0.34 -4.29 21.01
C LEU A 398 1.16 -5.02 22.09
N MET A 399 2.20 -5.77 21.69
CA MET A 399 3.08 -6.47 22.62
C MET A 399 3.85 -5.50 23.53
N PHE A 400 4.26 -4.33 23.03
CA PHE A 400 4.79 -3.26 23.87
C PHE A 400 3.79 -2.84 24.94
N CYS A 401 2.53 -2.60 24.58
CA CYS A 401 1.51 -2.16 25.53
C CYS A 401 1.32 -3.19 26.64
N LEU A 402 1.20 -4.47 26.28
CA LEU A 402 1.10 -5.57 27.24
C LEU A 402 2.33 -5.65 28.14
N ALA A 403 3.54 -5.69 27.57
CA ALA A 403 4.78 -5.72 28.33
C ALA A 403 4.92 -4.51 29.28
N GLY A 404 4.45 -3.34 28.85
CA GLY A 404 4.43 -2.11 29.64
C GLY A 404 3.45 -2.14 30.82
N LEU A 405 2.34 -2.88 30.73
CA LEU A 405 1.42 -3.11 31.87
C LEU A 405 2.09 -4.01 32.91
N PHE A 406 2.64 -5.14 32.48
CA PHE A 406 3.34 -6.06 33.37
C PHE A 406 4.57 -5.43 34.03
N LEU A 407 5.33 -4.62 33.30
CA LEU A 407 6.47 -3.87 33.85
C LEU A 407 6.00 -2.94 34.98
N SER A 408 4.92 -2.18 34.76
CA SER A 408 4.34 -1.28 35.76
C SER A 408 3.91 -2.03 37.03
N GLU A 409 3.21 -3.15 36.87
CA GLU A 409 2.75 -3.97 38.00
C GLU A 409 3.93 -4.59 38.76
N THR A 410 4.95 -5.07 38.05
CA THR A 410 6.15 -5.65 38.66
C THR A 410 6.97 -4.62 39.43
N ILE A 411 7.07 -3.39 38.92
CA ILE A 411 7.71 -2.29 39.66
C ILE A 411 6.90 -1.98 40.92
N GLN A 412 5.56 -1.88 40.82
CA GLN A 412 4.68 -1.56 41.95
C GLN A 412 4.74 -2.60 43.07
N LYS A 413 4.63 -3.90 42.76
CA LYS A 413 4.75 -4.99 43.76
C LYS A 413 6.12 -5.06 44.43
N SER A 414 7.11 -4.35 43.90
CA SER A 414 8.48 -4.39 44.40
C SER A 414 8.83 -3.18 45.27
N GLU A 415 7.96 -2.18 45.39
CA GLU A 415 8.13 -1.08 46.36
C GLU A 415 7.79 -1.59 47.78
N PRO A 416 8.62 -1.35 48.81
CA PRO A 416 8.19 -1.53 50.18
C PRO A 416 7.08 -0.52 50.49
N ASP A 417 6.04 -0.95 51.20
CA ASP A 417 4.94 -0.08 51.63
C ASP A 417 5.49 1.23 52.19
N PRO A 418 4.97 2.39 51.74
CA PRO A 418 5.32 3.68 52.32
C PRO A 418 4.56 3.81 53.65
N ASN A 419 5.03 3.10 54.68
CA ASN A 419 4.70 3.37 56.08
C ASN A 419 5.89 4.00 56.77
#